data_AF-A0A7M2WZ94-F1
#
_entry.id   AF-A0A7M2WZ94-F1
#
_cell.length_a   1.000
_cell.length_b   1.000
_cell.length_c   1.000
_cell.angle_alpha   90.00
_cell.angle_beta   90.00
_cell.angle_gamma   90.00
#
_symmetry.space_group_name_H-M   'P 1'
#
loop_
_entity.id
_entity.type
_entity.pdbx_description
1 polymer ?
#
loop_
_entity_poly.entity_id
_entity_poly.type
_entity_poly.pdbx_seq_one_letter_code
_entity_poly.pdbx_strand_id
1 'polypeptide(L)'
;MPTARRSSASQLAGPSIFMMATVLLLGQILGCNETAKQAAQPDAGATAQLTKQPLMPSNAPVGAAAQGAATPAGAKSASGGQAQPVVQTIPNIPPGARWTVFCYAVVGPTHVVDAQALRDRLNTTSGRSDWYVIHGQDASNLYFGYYKSVEPGDKDNAAEVQRAHGDMQFVRERKSRDGSKPFERSLFVALDAPDPTAPPEWNLFNVDREKNPVDPKRAFWSLQIMAFRGHQLRKEAAVQAVADLRAKGVEAYYFHGDSVSSVTVGKWTYDAVKEQNRTDEMKDVAHSTAGTPLVVSSIPISEDLEARRIDGKQAVSVAPKLEIQNSDMLRMMQRFPAHAVNYEIGVKRGENNKEYQDPSFLVEIPRAKGNGRFENMQSTTPVTTDRVGGWGRTQGPSMVNPTGPNRK
;
A
#
# COMPACT_ATOMS: atom_id res chain seq x y z
N MET A 1 11.56 9.02 76.00
CA MET A 1 12.96 9.49 75.97
C MET A 1 13.31 9.92 74.55
N PRO A 2 14.10 10.98 74.38
CA PRO A 2 14.22 11.77 73.14
C PRO A 2 15.24 11.16 72.18
N THR A 3 15.16 11.50 70.89
CA THR A 3 16.28 12.13 70.16
C THR A 3 15.89 12.45 68.72
N ALA A 4 15.96 13.75 68.41
CA ALA A 4 15.98 14.29 67.06
C ALA A 4 17.31 13.94 66.38
N ARG A 5 17.28 13.72 65.05
CA ARG A 5 18.47 13.78 64.20
C ARG A 5 18.21 14.70 63.00
N ARG A 6 18.85 15.88 63.05
CA ARG A 6 19.22 16.69 61.89
C ARG A 6 20.55 16.16 61.33
N SER A 7 20.69 16.15 60.02
CA SER A 7 21.96 16.16 59.27
C SER A 7 21.61 16.26 57.79
N SER A 8 22.25 17.00 56.90
CA SER A 8 23.21 18.10 56.96
C SER A 8 23.27 18.59 55.52
N ALA A 9 23.20 19.90 55.32
CA ALA A 9 23.52 20.54 54.05
C ALA A 9 25.05 20.53 53.87
N SER A 10 25.52 20.23 52.66
CA SER A 10 26.88 20.54 52.19
C SER A 10 26.83 20.72 50.69
N GLN A 11 26.56 21.96 50.27
CA GLN A 11 26.82 22.46 48.92
C GLN A 11 28.14 23.22 48.99
N LEU A 12 29.16 22.72 48.30
CA LEU A 12 30.44 23.38 48.11
C LEU A 12 30.74 23.41 46.61
N ALA A 13 31.12 24.61 46.15
CA ALA A 13 31.99 24.95 45.01
C ALA A 13 31.67 24.31 43.64
N GLY A 14 31.54 25.02 42.52
CA GLY A 14 32.15 26.25 42.05
C GLY A 14 32.21 26.14 40.50
N PRO A 15 32.30 27.25 39.75
CA PRO A 15 31.96 27.27 38.33
C PRO A 15 33.09 26.75 37.43
N SER A 16 32.75 25.84 36.50
CA SER A 16 33.60 25.47 35.38
C SER A 16 33.62 26.57 34.31
N ILE A 17 34.80 27.15 34.15
CA ILE A 17 35.18 28.09 33.10
C ILE A 17 35.21 27.35 31.76
N PHE A 18 34.30 27.69 30.83
CA PHE A 18 34.39 27.28 29.43
C PHE A 18 35.29 28.27 28.68
N MET A 19 36.48 27.82 28.29
CA MET A 19 37.33 28.52 27.34
C MET A 19 36.75 28.36 25.92
N MET A 20 36.35 29.50 25.32
CA MET A 20 36.16 29.63 23.88
C MET A 20 37.53 29.63 23.19
N ALA A 21 37.76 28.64 22.31
CA ALA A 21 38.82 28.69 21.32
C ALA A 21 38.21 29.07 19.96
N THR A 22 38.30 30.35 19.65
CA THR A 22 38.00 30.93 18.33
C THR A 22 39.17 30.64 17.40
N VAL A 23 38.99 29.76 16.41
CA VAL A 23 39.93 29.63 15.29
C VAL A 23 39.32 30.31 14.07
N LEU A 24 39.81 31.54 13.82
CA LEU A 24 39.70 32.22 12.54
C LEU A 24 40.65 31.54 11.55
N LEU A 25 40.12 31.03 10.43
CA LEU A 25 40.92 30.75 9.25
C LEU A 25 40.48 31.71 8.14
N LEU A 26 41.24 32.79 7.97
CA LEU A 26 41.27 33.58 6.75
C LEU A 26 42.11 32.82 5.71
N GLY A 27 41.48 32.38 4.63
CA GLY A 27 42.14 31.94 3.42
C GLY A 27 41.70 32.83 2.26
N GLN A 28 42.57 33.75 1.86
CA GLN A 28 42.43 34.54 0.64
C GLN A 28 42.68 33.65 -0.59
N ILE A 29 41.86 33.79 -1.63
CA ILE A 29 42.26 33.46 -3.00
C ILE A 29 41.95 34.68 -3.87
N LEU A 30 43.04 35.32 -4.31
CA LEU A 30 43.09 36.41 -5.29
C LEU A 30 43.61 35.82 -6.61
N GLY A 31 42.95 36.19 -7.72
CA GLY A 31 43.47 36.19 -9.09
C GLY A 31 43.33 34.88 -9.88
N CYS A 32 43.02 34.85 -11.18
CA CYS A 32 42.84 35.86 -12.22
C CYS A 32 42.06 35.23 -13.40
N ASN A 33 41.27 36.05 -14.11
CA ASN A 33 40.96 36.14 -15.58
C ASN A 33 41.32 34.93 -16.50
N GLU A 34 40.58 34.58 -17.57
CA GLU A 34 40.09 35.43 -18.66
C GLU A 34 39.20 34.62 -19.65
N THR A 35 38.07 35.21 -20.05
CA THR A 35 37.50 35.35 -21.41
C THR A 35 37.46 34.19 -22.44
N ALA A 36 36.24 33.75 -22.80
CA ALA A 36 35.72 33.67 -24.19
C ALA A 36 34.22 33.31 -24.18
N LYS A 37 33.29 34.21 -24.50
CA LYS A 37 32.75 34.58 -25.83
C LYS A 37 31.44 33.85 -26.20
N GLN A 38 30.34 34.44 -25.72
CA GLN A 38 29.16 34.93 -26.48
C GLN A 38 28.48 34.07 -27.57
N ALA A 39 27.14 34.00 -27.46
CA ALA A 39 26.06 33.85 -28.46
C ALA A 39 25.14 32.64 -28.14
N ALA A 40 23.81 32.70 -28.11
CA ALA A 40 22.86 33.73 -28.45
C ALA A 40 21.54 33.50 -27.68
N GLN A 41 20.89 34.60 -27.30
CA GLN A 41 19.50 34.67 -26.85
C GLN A 41 18.57 34.63 -28.07
N PRO A 42 17.34 34.13 -27.92
CA PRO A 42 16.23 34.95 -28.42
C PRO A 42 15.19 35.24 -27.35
N ASP A 43 14.85 36.53 -27.25
CA ASP A 43 13.65 37.06 -26.61
C ASP A 43 12.42 36.81 -27.48
N ALA A 44 11.31 36.45 -26.83
CA ALA A 44 9.92 36.85 -27.09
C ALA A 44 9.04 35.91 -26.23
N GLY A 45 8.29 36.36 -25.23
CA GLY A 45 7.32 37.44 -25.29
C GLY A 45 5.93 36.82 -25.47
N ALA A 46 5.26 36.44 -24.37
CA ALA A 46 3.83 36.14 -24.38
C ALA A 46 3.24 36.32 -22.97
N THR A 47 2.83 37.57 -22.70
CA THR A 47 1.98 37.98 -21.59
C THR A 47 0.56 37.46 -21.84
N ALA A 48 0.14 36.41 -21.14
CA ALA A 48 -1.26 35.96 -21.17
C ALA A 48 -2.03 36.60 -20.01
N GLN A 49 -2.91 37.53 -20.39
CA GLN A 49 -3.86 38.22 -19.53
C GLN A 49 -4.87 37.23 -18.93
N LEU A 50 -5.02 37.28 -17.60
CA LEU A 50 -6.04 36.57 -16.86
C LEU A 50 -7.37 37.30 -17.01
N THR A 51 -8.19 36.86 -17.97
CA THR A 51 -9.52 37.41 -18.23
C THR A 51 -10.48 36.97 -17.11
N LYS A 52 -10.96 37.95 -16.34
CA LYS A 52 -12.12 37.83 -15.46
C LYS A 52 -13.35 37.41 -16.29
N GLN A 53 -14.06 36.39 -15.84
CA GLN A 53 -15.45 36.14 -16.26
C GLN A 53 -16.39 36.12 -15.04
N PRO A 54 -17.67 36.48 -15.25
CA PRO A 54 -18.52 37.11 -14.23
C PRO A 54 -19.46 36.15 -13.49
N LEU A 55 -19.85 36.57 -12.27
CA LEU A 55 -20.98 36.06 -11.50
C LEU A 55 -22.30 36.21 -12.27
N MET A 56 -23.16 35.18 -12.19
CA MET A 56 -24.61 35.19 -12.49
C MET A 56 -25.25 33.93 -11.82
N PRO A 57 -26.58 33.84 -11.60
CA PRO A 57 -27.16 34.00 -10.27
C PRO A 57 -27.95 32.79 -9.73
N SER A 58 -28.27 32.92 -8.44
CA SER A 58 -29.42 32.40 -7.68
C SER A 58 -30.55 31.71 -8.46
N ASN A 59 -30.95 30.52 -8.00
CA ASN A 59 -32.32 30.03 -8.13
C ASN A 59 -32.71 29.21 -6.90
N ALA A 60 -33.50 29.84 -6.03
CA ALA A 60 -34.41 29.16 -5.12
C ALA A 60 -35.66 28.73 -5.91
N PRO A 61 -36.38 27.71 -5.43
CA PRO A 61 -37.78 28.00 -5.16
C PRO A 61 -38.27 27.54 -3.78
N VAL A 62 -39.20 28.35 -3.31
CA VAL A 62 -40.13 28.22 -2.20
C VAL A 62 -41.09 27.05 -2.45
N GLY A 63 -41.50 26.35 -1.40
CA GLY A 63 -42.60 25.39 -1.49
C GLY A 63 -42.84 24.61 -0.20
N ALA A 64 -43.41 25.28 0.81
CA ALA A 64 -44.02 24.63 1.96
C ALA A 64 -45.47 24.22 1.62
N ALA A 65 -45.87 22.98 1.90
CA ALA A 65 -47.27 22.64 2.19
C ALA A 65 -47.42 21.26 2.88
N ALA A 66 -48.07 21.33 4.04
CA ALA A 66 -49.12 20.46 4.55
C ALA A 66 -48.85 19.00 4.98
N GLN A 67 -49.24 18.79 6.23
CA GLN A 67 -49.41 17.55 6.98
C GLN A 67 -50.56 16.69 6.42
N GLY A 68 -50.40 15.37 6.52
CA GLY A 68 -51.48 14.39 6.39
C GLY A 68 -51.12 13.12 7.14
N ALA A 69 -51.79 12.87 8.26
CA ALA A 69 -51.69 11.65 9.04
C ALA A 69 -52.70 10.60 8.55
N ALA A 70 -52.27 9.35 8.35
CA ALA A 70 -53.11 8.15 8.49
C ALA A 70 -52.26 6.87 8.58
N THR A 71 -52.75 5.94 9.40
CA THR A 71 -52.22 4.70 10.00
C THR A 71 -51.99 3.50 9.05
N PRO A 72 -51.33 2.41 9.52
CA PRO A 72 -50.73 1.35 8.70
C PRO A 72 -51.61 0.10 8.54
N ALA A 73 -51.59 -0.53 7.37
CA ALA A 73 -51.87 -1.96 7.20
C ALA A 73 -51.39 -2.44 5.83
N GLY A 74 -50.51 -3.45 5.81
CA GLY A 74 -50.16 -4.18 4.58
C GLY A 74 -48.70 -4.60 4.50
N ALA A 75 -48.34 -5.67 5.21
CA ALA A 75 -47.08 -6.37 5.00
C ALA A 75 -47.10 -7.05 3.61
N LYS A 76 -46.50 -6.40 2.61
CA LYS A 76 -46.08 -7.04 1.35
C LYS A 76 -44.60 -7.36 1.46
N SER A 77 -44.25 -8.64 1.48
CA SER A 77 -42.88 -9.13 1.32
C SER A 77 -42.29 -8.58 0.03
N ALA A 78 -41.34 -7.65 0.17
CA ALA A 78 -40.64 -7.03 -0.94
C ALA A 78 -39.54 -7.98 -1.43
N SER A 79 -39.73 -8.43 -2.66
CA SER A 79 -38.76 -9.18 -3.47
C SER A 79 -37.50 -8.34 -3.75
N GLY A 80 -36.35 -8.83 -3.30
CA GLY A 80 -35.05 -8.80 -4.00
C GLY A 80 -34.68 -7.57 -4.82
N GLY A 81 -34.77 -6.36 -4.27
CA GLY A 81 -34.14 -5.19 -4.87
C GLY A 81 -32.62 -5.34 -4.79
N GLN A 82 -31.96 -5.52 -5.93
CA GLN A 82 -30.50 -5.47 -6.02
C GLN A 82 -30.02 -4.12 -5.47
N ALA A 83 -29.26 -4.17 -4.37
CA ALA A 83 -28.70 -2.98 -3.74
C ALA A 83 -27.83 -2.22 -4.76
N GLN A 84 -28.18 -0.97 -5.03
CA GLN A 84 -27.33 -0.12 -5.87
C GLN A 84 -25.95 0.03 -5.22
N PRO A 85 -24.86 0.01 -6.00
CA PRO A 85 -23.52 0.18 -5.48
C PRO A 85 -23.43 1.54 -4.78
N VAL A 86 -23.17 1.52 -3.47
CA VAL A 86 -22.96 2.73 -2.68
C VAL A 86 -21.65 3.36 -3.17
N VAL A 87 -21.76 4.45 -3.93
CA VAL A 87 -20.60 5.24 -4.37
C VAL A 87 -19.92 5.77 -3.11
N GLN A 88 -18.73 5.26 -2.80
CA GLN A 88 -17.94 5.74 -1.68
C GLN A 88 -17.49 7.16 -1.99
N THR A 89 -18.05 8.14 -1.30
CA THR A 89 -17.52 9.50 -1.33
C THR A 89 -16.24 9.52 -0.53
N ILE A 90 -15.11 9.36 -1.21
CA ILE A 90 -13.79 9.58 -0.62
C ILE A 90 -13.80 11.02 -0.08
N PRO A 91 -13.58 11.24 1.23
CA PRO A 91 -13.62 12.57 1.78
C PRO A 91 -12.59 13.47 1.09
N ASN A 92 -12.88 14.76 0.96
CA ASN A 92 -11.94 15.71 0.38
C ASN A 92 -10.73 15.88 1.31
N ILE A 93 -9.63 15.17 1.02
CA ILE A 93 -8.40 15.22 1.80
C ILE A 93 -7.75 16.61 1.59
N PRO A 94 -7.52 17.38 2.67
CA PRO A 94 -6.89 18.70 2.55
C PRO A 94 -5.52 18.64 1.86
N PRO A 95 -5.17 19.63 1.03
CA PRO A 95 -3.85 19.68 0.38
C PRO A 95 -2.69 19.60 1.39
N GLY A 96 -1.75 18.69 1.13
CA GLY A 96 -0.59 18.47 1.97
C GLY A 96 -0.85 17.65 3.24
N ALA A 97 -2.07 17.14 3.45
CA ALA A 97 -2.30 16.16 4.51
C ALA A 97 -1.54 14.86 4.20
N ARG A 98 -0.77 14.40 5.18
CA ARG A 98 0.11 13.23 5.08
C ARG A 98 -0.26 12.15 6.09
N TRP A 99 -1.06 12.50 7.10
CA TRP A 99 -1.42 11.63 8.21
C TRP A 99 -2.88 11.79 8.60
N THR A 100 -3.45 10.75 9.20
CA THR A 100 -4.75 10.75 9.86
C THR A 100 -4.70 9.85 11.10
N VAL A 101 -5.67 9.94 11.99
CA VAL A 101 -5.81 9.02 13.13
C VAL A 101 -6.72 7.86 12.74
N PHE A 102 -6.19 6.64 12.66
CA PHE A 102 -7.01 5.44 12.64
C PHE A 102 -7.63 5.22 14.02
N CYS A 103 -8.96 5.06 14.07
CA CYS A 103 -9.70 4.98 15.33
C CYS A 103 -10.22 3.57 15.61
N TYR A 104 -10.95 2.98 14.65
CA TYR A 104 -11.67 1.74 14.87
C TYR A 104 -12.02 1.06 13.54
N ALA A 105 -12.08 -0.28 13.52
CA ALA A 105 -12.57 -1.05 12.39
C ALA A 105 -13.88 -1.73 12.76
N VAL A 106 -14.93 -1.45 11.98
CA VAL A 106 -16.21 -2.15 12.06
C VAL A 106 -16.17 -3.30 11.07
N VAL A 107 -16.52 -4.51 11.51
CA VAL A 107 -16.48 -5.73 10.70
C VAL A 107 -17.85 -6.41 10.67
N GLY A 108 -18.09 -7.26 9.68
CA GLY A 108 -19.32 -8.07 9.57
C GLY A 108 -20.31 -7.57 8.52
N PRO A 109 -21.41 -8.30 8.25
CA PRO A 109 -22.28 -8.05 7.09
C PRO A 109 -22.92 -6.65 7.05
N THR A 110 -23.06 -5.99 8.20
CA THR A 110 -23.64 -4.66 8.37
C THR A 110 -22.58 -3.56 8.55
N HIS A 111 -21.29 -3.87 8.33
CA HIS A 111 -20.19 -2.97 8.70
C HIS A 111 -20.30 -1.56 8.11
N VAL A 112 -20.85 -1.42 6.90
CA VAL A 112 -21.06 -0.13 6.23
C VAL A 112 -22.04 0.74 7.01
N VAL A 113 -23.21 0.18 7.33
CA VAL A 113 -24.30 0.87 8.04
C VAL A 113 -23.88 1.22 9.46
N ASP A 114 -23.26 0.26 10.16
CA ASP A 114 -22.83 0.43 11.53
C ASP A 114 -21.71 1.48 11.65
N ALA A 115 -20.75 1.49 10.72
CA ALA A 115 -19.69 2.50 10.70
C ALA A 115 -20.22 3.91 10.39
N GLN A 116 -21.18 4.04 9.48
CA GLN A 116 -21.83 5.33 9.19
C GLN A 116 -22.61 5.84 10.41
N ALA A 117 -23.42 4.99 11.03
CA ALA A 117 -24.16 5.34 12.25
C ALA A 117 -23.21 5.75 13.40
N LEU A 118 -22.07 5.05 13.54
CA LEU A 118 -21.03 5.40 14.50
C LEU A 118 -20.42 6.76 14.20
N ARG A 119 -20.02 7.02 12.95
CA ARG A 119 -19.48 8.33 12.51
C ARG A 119 -20.46 9.45 12.80
N ASP A 120 -21.73 9.29 12.43
CA ASP A 120 -22.74 10.32 12.58
C ASP A 120 -23.00 10.63 14.06
N ARG A 121 -23.08 9.59 14.90
CA ARG A 121 -23.16 9.75 16.35
C ARG A 121 -21.93 10.47 16.91
N LEU A 122 -20.73 10.15 16.45
CA LEU A 122 -19.51 10.82 16.89
C LEU A 122 -19.51 12.29 16.47
N ASN A 123 -19.88 12.60 15.23
CA ASN A 123 -20.03 13.97 14.75
C ASN A 123 -20.97 14.79 15.64
N THR A 124 -22.16 14.24 15.94
CA THR A 124 -23.16 14.90 16.80
C THR A 124 -22.68 15.07 18.24
N THR A 125 -22.11 14.01 18.84
CA THR A 125 -21.74 14.02 20.27
C THR A 125 -20.41 14.73 20.54
N SER A 126 -19.51 14.78 19.57
CA SER A 126 -18.23 15.47 19.69
C SER A 126 -18.29 16.92 19.24
N GLY A 127 -19.30 17.32 18.47
CA GLY A 127 -19.40 18.64 17.85
C GLY A 127 -18.29 18.91 16.83
N ARG A 128 -17.69 17.84 16.26
CA ARG A 128 -16.60 17.94 15.28
C ARG A 128 -16.97 17.13 14.05
N SER A 129 -16.77 17.69 12.86
CA SER A 129 -17.06 17.04 11.58
C SER A 129 -15.84 16.31 10.98
N ASP A 130 -14.75 16.18 11.74
CA ASP A 130 -13.48 15.60 11.28
C ASP A 130 -13.50 14.07 11.20
N TRP A 131 -14.61 13.42 11.59
CA TRP A 131 -14.76 11.96 11.52
C TRP A 131 -15.16 11.52 10.12
N TYR A 132 -14.48 10.50 9.61
CA TYR A 132 -14.80 9.93 8.30
C TYR A 132 -14.58 8.42 8.27
N VAL A 133 -15.20 7.75 7.30
CA VAL A 133 -15.16 6.29 7.16
C VAL A 133 -14.70 5.93 5.76
N ILE A 134 -13.81 4.94 5.66
CA ILE A 134 -13.43 4.29 4.41
C ILE A 134 -13.99 2.87 4.43
N HIS A 135 -14.75 2.51 3.39
CA HIS A 135 -15.40 1.21 3.30
C HIS A 135 -14.51 0.24 2.50
N GLY A 136 -14.08 -0.86 3.13
CA GLY A 136 -13.47 -2.01 2.46
C GLY A 136 -14.52 -3.08 2.13
N GLN A 137 -14.04 -4.22 1.63
CA GLN A 137 -14.90 -5.36 1.28
C GLN A 137 -15.50 -6.06 2.51
N ASP A 138 -14.69 -6.27 3.56
CA ASP A 138 -15.10 -7.03 4.76
C ASP A 138 -15.20 -6.18 6.03
N ALA A 139 -14.78 -4.90 5.94
CA ALA A 139 -14.69 -4.00 7.07
C ALA A 139 -14.89 -2.54 6.64
N SER A 140 -15.21 -1.67 7.59
CA SER A 140 -15.21 -0.22 7.44
C SER A 140 -14.37 0.43 8.52
N ASN A 141 -13.39 1.21 8.09
CA ASN A 141 -12.41 1.83 8.97
C ASN A 141 -12.82 3.26 9.26
N LEU A 142 -12.94 3.60 10.54
CA LEU A 142 -13.21 4.92 11.06
C LEU A 142 -11.89 5.66 11.31
N TYR A 143 -11.80 6.88 10.80
CA TYR A 143 -10.65 7.77 10.95
C TYR A 143 -11.06 9.12 11.50
N PHE A 144 -10.07 9.90 11.92
CA PHE A 144 -10.26 11.24 12.46
C PHE A 144 -9.17 12.19 11.99
N GLY A 145 -9.60 13.32 11.44
CA GLY A 145 -8.75 14.44 11.09
C GLY A 145 -7.74 14.17 9.97
N TYR A 146 -7.04 15.23 9.60
CA TYR A 146 -6.01 15.24 8.57
C TYR A 146 -4.87 16.13 9.04
N TYR A 147 -3.64 15.63 8.94
CA TYR A 147 -2.46 16.28 9.50
C TYR A 147 -1.31 16.31 8.50
N LYS A 148 -0.59 17.43 8.45
CA LYS A 148 0.62 17.54 7.62
C LYS A 148 1.82 16.82 8.24
N SER A 149 1.94 16.87 9.56
CA SER A 149 3.03 16.25 10.32
C SER A 149 2.54 15.76 11.68
N VAL A 150 3.15 14.68 12.16
CA VAL A 150 2.89 14.08 13.48
C VAL A 150 4.17 13.78 14.25
N GLU A 151 5.33 14.03 13.64
CA GLU A 151 6.63 13.67 14.18
C GLU A 151 7.05 14.69 15.25
N PRO A 152 7.31 14.23 16.50
CA PRO A 152 7.83 15.11 17.52
C PRO A 152 9.17 15.73 17.10
N GLY A 153 9.27 17.05 17.16
CA GLY A 153 10.50 17.78 16.81
C GLY A 153 10.52 18.40 15.41
N ASP A 154 9.49 18.19 14.59
CA ASP A 154 9.29 18.94 13.35
C ASP A 154 9.00 20.43 13.68
N LYS A 155 10.05 21.26 13.62
CA LYS A 155 10.00 22.69 13.97
C LYS A 155 9.17 23.49 12.98
N ASP A 156 9.16 23.09 11.72
CA ASP A 156 8.45 23.79 10.65
C ASP A 156 6.93 23.58 10.77
N ASN A 157 6.51 22.49 11.42
CA ASN A 157 5.11 22.14 11.62
C ASN A 157 4.71 21.98 13.10
N ALA A 158 5.39 22.65 14.03
CA ALA A 158 5.21 22.45 15.47
C ALA A 158 3.76 22.59 15.95
N ALA A 159 3.03 23.59 15.45
CA ALA A 159 1.61 23.80 15.80
C ALA A 159 0.71 22.66 15.29
N GLU A 160 1.01 22.12 14.11
CA GLU A 160 0.26 21.00 13.53
C GLU A 160 0.55 19.71 14.28
N VAL A 161 1.81 19.46 14.65
CA VAL A 161 2.18 18.31 15.50
C VAL A 161 1.43 18.39 16.84
N GLN A 162 1.41 19.56 17.49
CA GLN A 162 0.67 19.75 18.74
C GLN A 162 -0.82 19.48 18.55
N ARG A 163 -1.43 20.00 17.48
CA ARG A 163 -2.84 19.74 17.13
C ARG A 163 -3.09 18.24 16.91
N ALA A 164 -2.23 17.55 16.16
CA ALA A 164 -2.37 16.13 15.87
C ALA A 164 -2.35 15.27 17.14
N HIS A 165 -1.40 15.52 18.05
CA HIS A 165 -1.31 14.79 19.31
C HIS A 165 -2.47 15.14 20.27
N GLY A 166 -2.90 16.40 20.32
CA GLY A 166 -4.10 16.80 21.07
C GLY A 166 -5.37 16.11 20.56
N ASP A 167 -5.51 16.01 19.24
CA ASP A 167 -6.61 15.29 18.60
C ASP A 167 -6.57 13.78 18.87
N MET A 168 -5.38 13.16 18.82
CA MET A 168 -5.18 11.76 19.19
C MET A 168 -5.60 11.48 20.64
N GLN A 169 -5.18 12.35 21.57
CA GLN A 169 -5.57 12.25 22.97
C GLN A 169 -7.09 12.41 23.14
N PHE A 170 -7.68 13.41 22.49
CA PHE A 170 -9.12 13.62 22.46
C PHE A 170 -9.87 12.38 21.98
N VAL A 171 -9.42 11.73 20.91
CA VAL A 171 -10.01 10.50 20.37
C VAL A 171 -9.91 9.38 21.42
N ARG A 172 -8.72 9.14 21.98
CA ARG A 172 -8.46 8.06 22.95
C ARG A 172 -9.24 8.22 24.26
N GLU A 173 -9.54 9.45 24.67
CA GLU A 173 -10.26 9.74 25.91
C GLU A 173 -11.78 9.62 25.77
N ARG A 174 -12.30 9.42 24.55
CA ARG A 174 -13.73 9.22 24.33
C ARG A 174 -14.21 7.95 25.02
N LYS A 175 -15.28 8.13 25.82
CA LYS A 175 -15.97 7.05 26.52
C LYS A 175 -17.28 6.74 25.82
N SER A 176 -17.59 5.45 25.72
CA SER A 176 -18.93 4.97 25.39
C SER A 176 -19.86 5.14 26.59
N ARG A 177 -21.16 4.87 26.40
CA ARG A 177 -22.19 5.00 27.44
C ARG A 177 -21.95 4.08 28.64
N ASP A 178 -21.29 2.95 28.42
CA ASP A 178 -20.89 1.98 29.43
C ASP A 178 -19.57 2.35 30.14
N GLY A 179 -18.95 3.48 29.78
CA GLY A 179 -17.68 3.94 30.32
C GLY A 179 -16.44 3.34 29.66
N SER A 180 -16.60 2.41 28.71
CA SER A 180 -15.48 1.84 27.94
C SER A 180 -14.82 2.89 27.04
N LYS A 181 -13.53 2.71 26.74
CA LYS A 181 -12.76 3.57 25.83
C LYS A 181 -12.51 2.85 24.50
N PRO A 182 -13.45 2.87 23.55
CA PRO A 182 -13.34 2.07 22.32
C PRO A 182 -12.15 2.47 21.44
N PHE A 183 -11.63 3.68 21.59
CA PHE A 183 -10.55 4.23 20.76
C PHE A 183 -9.22 4.35 21.50
N GLU A 184 -9.04 3.62 22.61
CA GLU A 184 -7.77 3.66 23.37
C GLU A 184 -6.56 3.27 22.51
N ARG A 185 -6.77 2.41 21.50
CA ARG A 185 -5.75 1.90 20.58
C ARG A 185 -5.60 2.71 19.29
N SER A 186 -6.15 3.92 19.20
CA SER A 186 -5.98 4.77 18.03
C SER A 186 -4.52 5.08 17.75
N LEU A 187 -4.15 5.19 16.47
CA LEU A 187 -2.77 5.44 16.03
C LEU A 187 -2.72 6.29 14.76
N PHE A 188 -1.62 7.00 14.54
CA PHE A 188 -1.42 7.76 13.31
C PHE A 188 -1.12 6.81 12.17
N VAL A 189 -1.85 6.96 11.06
CA VAL A 189 -1.59 6.25 9.82
C VAL A 189 -1.26 7.26 8.72
N ALA A 190 -0.31 6.89 7.88
CA ALA A 190 0.01 7.68 6.71
C ALA A 190 -1.16 7.65 5.73
N LEU A 191 -1.47 8.80 5.14
CA LEU A 191 -2.35 8.89 4.00
C LEU A 191 -1.55 8.55 2.75
N ASP A 192 -2.20 7.86 1.82
CA ASP A 192 -1.65 7.74 0.49
C ASP A 192 -1.63 9.11 -0.17
N ALA A 193 -0.43 9.58 -0.50
CA ALA A 193 -0.27 10.75 -1.33
C ALA A 193 -1.06 10.55 -2.64
N PRO A 194 -1.76 11.58 -3.14
CA PRO A 194 -2.38 11.50 -4.45
C PRO A 194 -1.32 11.16 -5.48
N ASP A 195 -1.71 10.46 -6.55
CA ASP A 195 -0.77 10.14 -7.61
C ASP A 195 -0.23 11.44 -8.21
N PRO A 196 1.10 11.62 -8.29
CA PRO A 196 1.70 12.80 -8.89
C PRO A 196 1.30 12.91 -10.37
N THR A 197 1.23 14.15 -10.88
CA THR A 197 0.96 14.37 -12.30
C THR A 197 2.11 13.84 -13.14
N ALA A 198 1.82 12.86 -14.01
CA ALA A 198 2.76 12.29 -14.95
C ALA A 198 2.05 11.90 -16.25
N PRO A 199 2.76 11.78 -17.38
CA PRO A 199 2.16 11.28 -18.61
C PRO A 199 1.52 9.89 -18.37
N PRO A 200 0.26 9.69 -18.77
CA PRO A 200 -0.49 8.47 -18.45
C PRO A 200 0.17 7.20 -19.01
N GLU A 201 0.90 7.32 -20.12
CA GLU A 201 1.63 6.21 -20.75
C GLU A 201 2.88 5.76 -19.96
N TRP A 202 3.31 6.51 -18.95
CA TRP A 202 4.39 6.10 -18.04
C TRP A 202 3.89 5.17 -16.93
N ASN A 203 2.58 5.13 -16.68
CA ASN A 203 2.02 4.19 -15.71
C ASN A 203 1.99 2.78 -16.33
N LEU A 204 2.65 1.83 -15.67
CA LEU A 204 2.73 0.43 -16.10
C LEU A 204 1.34 -0.20 -16.30
N PHE A 205 0.35 0.23 -15.52
CA PHE A 205 -1.03 -0.25 -15.64
C PHE A 205 -1.68 0.11 -16.99
N ASN A 206 -1.24 1.20 -17.62
CA ASN A 206 -1.77 1.67 -18.91
C ASN A 206 -1.07 1.04 -20.12
N VAL A 207 0.02 0.28 -19.91
CA VAL A 207 0.77 -0.36 -20.99
C VAL A 207 -0.11 -1.34 -21.73
N ASP A 208 -0.34 -1.12 -23.02
CA ASP A 208 -1.18 -1.98 -23.87
C ASP A 208 -2.59 -2.22 -23.28
N ARG A 209 -3.13 -1.22 -22.57
CA ARG A 209 -4.47 -1.28 -21.99
C ARG A 209 -5.55 -1.44 -23.06
N GLU A 210 -5.37 -0.78 -24.20
CA GLU A 210 -6.30 -0.82 -25.34
C GLU A 210 -6.19 -2.08 -26.21
N LYS A 211 -5.14 -2.90 -26.02
CA LYS A 211 -5.01 -4.15 -26.78
C LYS A 211 -5.99 -5.20 -26.27
N ASN A 212 -6.47 -6.04 -27.18
CA ASN A 212 -7.31 -7.18 -26.84
C ASN A 212 -6.60 -8.08 -25.81
N PRO A 213 -7.27 -8.47 -24.70
CA PRO A 213 -6.67 -9.33 -23.68
C PRO A 213 -6.05 -10.63 -24.19
N VAL A 214 -6.53 -11.18 -25.31
CA VAL A 214 -5.98 -12.42 -25.90
C VAL A 214 -4.89 -12.19 -26.94
N ASP A 215 -4.54 -10.94 -27.26
CA ASP A 215 -3.53 -10.60 -28.25
C ASP A 215 -2.15 -11.15 -27.84
N PRO A 216 -1.52 -12.04 -28.63
CA PRO A 216 -0.19 -12.57 -28.33
C PRO A 216 0.90 -11.49 -28.28
N LYS A 217 0.68 -10.34 -28.92
CA LYS A 217 1.61 -9.19 -28.93
C LYS A 217 1.39 -8.23 -27.76
N ARG A 218 0.52 -8.57 -26.81
CA ARG A 218 0.31 -7.77 -25.61
C ARG A 218 1.49 -7.96 -24.66
N ALA A 219 2.02 -6.86 -24.15
CA ALA A 219 3.06 -6.92 -23.15
C ALA A 219 2.56 -7.64 -21.88
N PHE A 220 3.41 -8.48 -21.31
CA PHE A 220 3.16 -9.31 -20.15
C PHE A 220 4.22 -9.13 -19.08
N TRP A 221 5.50 -9.05 -19.48
CA TRP A 221 6.64 -8.89 -18.58
C TRP A 221 7.19 -7.48 -18.61
N SER A 222 7.73 -7.02 -17.48
CA SER A 222 8.60 -5.85 -17.36
C SER A 222 9.71 -6.15 -16.35
N LEU A 223 10.84 -5.44 -16.42
CA LEU A 223 11.98 -5.66 -15.52
C LEU A 223 11.94 -4.63 -14.41
N GLN A 224 11.68 -5.05 -13.17
CA GLN A 224 11.72 -4.15 -12.03
C GLN A 224 13.18 -3.89 -11.61
N ILE A 225 13.58 -2.62 -11.64
CA ILE A 225 14.95 -2.19 -11.34
C ILE A 225 15.03 -1.33 -10.08
N MET A 226 13.91 -0.80 -9.61
CA MET A 226 13.89 0.04 -8.41
C MET A 226 12.52 -0.01 -7.72
N ALA A 227 12.53 0.17 -6.41
CA ALA A 227 11.32 0.29 -5.59
C ALA A 227 11.46 1.41 -4.55
N PHE A 228 10.37 2.14 -4.32
CA PHE A 228 10.27 3.16 -3.29
C PHE A 228 9.29 2.72 -2.20
N ARG A 229 9.74 2.69 -0.95
CA ARG A 229 8.95 2.22 0.19
C ARG A 229 9.30 2.96 1.48
N GLY A 230 8.37 2.97 2.42
CA GLY A 230 8.57 3.57 3.75
C GLY A 230 8.63 5.10 3.76
N HIS A 231 8.34 5.75 2.63
CA HIS A 231 8.31 7.20 2.51
C HIS A 231 7.01 7.64 1.83
N GLN A 232 6.43 8.76 2.28
CA GLN A 232 5.17 9.27 1.72
C GLN A 232 5.36 9.79 0.29
N LEU A 233 6.53 10.40 0.01
CA LEU A 233 6.90 10.84 -1.35
C LEU A 233 7.38 9.70 -2.27
N ARG A 234 7.05 8.44 -1.98
CA ARG A 234 7.46 7.29 -2.79
C ARG A 234 6.94 7.36 -4.22
N LYS A 235 5.75 7.93 -4.43
CA LYS A 235 5.11 7.99 -5.75
C LYS A 235 5.81 9.03 -6.62
N GLU A 236 6.07 10.20 -6.05
CA GLU A 236 6.83 11.30 -6.64
C GLU A 236 8.24 10.83 -7.01
N ALA A 237 8.92 10.13 -6.09
CA ALA A 237 10.25 9.59 -6.35
C ALA A 237 10.25 8.56 -7.49
N ALA A 238 9.24 7.69 -7.58
CA ALA A 238 9.09 6.74 -8.68
C ALA A 238 8.86 7.45 -10.03
N VAL A 239 7.99 8.47 -10.07
CA VAL A 239 7.77 9.26 -11.28
C VAL A 239 9.03 10.01 -11.71
N GLN A 240 9.76 10.60 -10.76
CA GLN A 240 11.03 11.27 -11.05
C GLN A 240 12.07 10.30 -11.61
N ALA A 241 12.22 9.11 -11.00
CA ALA A 241 13.12 8.08 -11.49
C ALA A 241 12.78 7.64 -12.93
N VAL A 242 11.49 7.50 -13.25
CA VAL A 242 11.03 7.21 -14.62
C VAL A 242 11.35 8.36 -15.56
N ALA A 243 11.12 9.61 -15.16
CA ALA A 243 11.48 10.79 -15.94
C ALA A 243 12.98 10.80 -16.29
N ASP A 244 13.83 10.55 -15.30
CA ASP A 244 15.30 10.53 -15.44
C ASP A 244 15.76 9.40 -16.37
N LEU A 245 15.13 8.22 -16.30
CA LEU A 245 15.41 7.10 -17.19
C LEU A 245 14.99 7.39 -18.63
N ARG A 246 13.79 7.97 -18.82
CA ARG A 246 13.27 8.32 -20.15
C ARG A 246 14.06 9.45 -20.80
N ALA A 247 14.56 10.41 -20.01
CA ALA A 247 15.50 11.43 -20.48
C ALA A 247 16.82 10.82 -21.03
N LYS A 248 17.18 9.62 -20.57
CA LYS A 248 18.34 8.83 -21.07
C LYS A 248 17.96 7.86 -22.20
N GLY A 249 16.76 7.99 -22.77
CA GLY A 249 16.27 7.12 -23.84
C GLY A 249 15.93 5.70 -23.40
N VAL A 250 15.69 5.48 -22.10
CA VAL A 250 15.27 4.18 -21.57
C VAL A 250 13.75 4.14 -21.51
N GLU A 251 13.15 3.09 -22.07
CA GLU A 251 11.72 2.85 -21.91
C GLU A 251 11.45 2.40 -20.47
N ALA A 252 10.95 3.32 -19.64
CA ALA A 252 10.67 3.10 -18.22
C ALA A 252 9.23 3.43 -17.84
N TYR A 253 8.76 2.78 -16.79
CA TYR A 253 7.39 2.84 -16.27
C TYR A 253 7.38 2.89 -14.73
N TYR A 254 6.35 3.51 -14.15
CA TYR A 254 6.09 3.43 -12.71
C TYR A 254 4.82 2.61 -12.45
N PHE A 255 4.76 1.96 -11.29
CA PHE A 255 3.55 1.34 -10.77
C PHE A 255 3.41 1.68 -9.28
N HIS A 256 2.27 2.25 -8.90
CA HIS A 256 1.97 2.55 -7.50
C HIS A 256 1.12 1.42 -6.91
N GLY A 257 1.72 0.62 -6.05
CA GLY A 257 1.01 -0.25 -5.13
C GLY A 257 0.73 0.45 -3.80
N ASP A 258 -0.02 -0.22 -2.94
CA ASP A 258 -0.47 0.32 -1.65
C ASP A 258 0.70 0.83 -0.79
N SER A 259 1.75 0.03 -0.62
CA SER A 259 2.90 0.39 0.23
C SER A 259 4.19 0.64 -0.52
N VAL A 260 4.25 0.29 -1.81
CA VAL A 260 5.47 0.32 -2.63
C VAL A 260 5.17 0.95 -3.97
N SER A 261 6.03 1.86 -4.43
CA SER A 261 6.03 2.34 -5.81
C SER A 261 7.21 1.73 -6.56
N SER A 262 6.91 0.89 -7.54
CA SER A 262 7.92 0.21 -8.36
C SER A 262 8.27 1.04 -9.59
N VAL A 263 9.52 0.94 -10.02
CA VAL A 263 10.01 1.45 -11.31
C VAL A 263 10.51 0.27 -12.12
N THR A 264 9.99 0.15 -13.32
CA THR A 264 10.30 -0.94 -14.24
C THR A 264 10.81 -0.40 -15.57
N VAL A 265 11.55 -1.22 -16.31
CA VAL A 265 12.07 -0.90 -17.64
C VAL A 265 11.72 -1.98 -18.64
N GLY A 266 11.49 -1.54 -19.88
CA GLY A 266 11.07 -2.37 -20.99
C GLY A 266 9.70 -3.02 -20.78
N LYS A 267 9.21 -3.60 -21.86
CA LYS A 267 7.99 -4.41 -21.86
C LYS A 267 8.14 -5.52 -22.88
N TRP A 268 7.77 -6.74 -22.51
CA TRP A 268 7.92 -7.90 -23.38
C TRP A 268 6.67 -8.75 -23.37
N THR A 269 6.41 -9.43 -24.48
CA THR A 269 5.31 -10.38 -24.64
C THR A 269 5.51 -11.62 -23.76
N TYR A 270 4.45 -12.40 -23.58
CA TYR A 270 4.46 -13.58 -22.70
C TYR A 270 5.54 -14.60 -23.09
N ASP A 271 5.74 -14.83 -24.39
CA ASP A 271 6.74 -15.74 -24.98
C ASP A 271 8.20 -15.26 -24.83
N ALA A 272 8.43 -14.06 -24.29
CA ALA A 272 9.78 -13.61 -23.98
C ALA A 272 10.45 -14.43 -22.86
N VAL A 273 9.64 -15.10 -22.06
CA VAL A 273 10.06 -16.02 -21.01
C VAL A 273 9.43 -17.37 -21.30
N LYS A 274 10.28 -18.39 -21.46
CA LYS A 274 9.81 -19.76 -21.48
C LYS A 274 9.59 -20.20 -20.05
N GLU A 275 8.33 -20.39 -19.69
CA GLU A 275 8.01 -21.17 -18.50
C GLU A 275 8.63 -22.55 -18.69
N GLN A 276 9.44 -22.99 -17.73
CA GLN A 276 9.87 -24.38 -17.73
C GLN A 276 8.60 -25.24 -17.68
N ASN A 277 8.27 -25.83 -18.83
CA ASN A 277 7.21 -26.82 -18.92
C ASN A 277 7.49 -27.84 -17.82
N ARG A 278 6.52 -28.05 -16.93
CA ARG A 278 6.48 -29.18 -15.97
C ARG A 278 6.35 -30.54 -16.70
N THR A 279 6.80 -30.64 -17.94
CA THR A 279 6.81 -31.87 -18.72
C THR A 279 7.89 -32.77 -18.16
N ASP A 280 7.46 -33.84 -17.50
CA ASP A 280 8.06 -35.16 -17.22
C ASP A 280 9.55 -35.31 -16.85
N GLU A 281 10.47 -34.43 -17.21
CA GLU A 281 11.88 -34.49 -16.79
C GLU A 281 12.10 -33.95 -15.37
N MET A 282 11.13 -33.24 -14.80
CA MET A 282 11.11 -32.90 -13.37
C MET A 282 10.71 -34.10 -12.47
N LYS A 283 10.48 -35.28 -13.07
CA LYS A 283 10.26 -36.55 -12.34
C LYS A 283 11.40 -36.88 -11.39
N ASP A 284 12.63 -36.38 -11.59
CA ASP A 284 13.74 -36.75 -10.70
C ASP A 284 13.81 -35.96 -9.37
N VAL A 285 13.14 -34.81 -9.24
CA VAL A 285 13.07 -34.11 -7.95
C VAL A 285 11.78 -34.42 -7.21
N ALA A 286 10.65 -34.56 -7.93
CA ALA A 286 9.36 -34.90 -7.32
C ALA A 286 9.18 -36.40 -7.01
N HIS A 287 10.02 -37.30 -7.57
CA HIS A 287 10.10 -38.70 -7.14
C HIS A 287 11.19 -38.97 -6.10
N SER A 288 11.82 -37.93 -5.53
CA SER A 288 12.66 -38.09 -4.34
C SER A 288 11.79 -38.44 -3.12
N THR A 289 11.41 -39.71 -3.01
CA THR A 289 10.66 -40.34 -1.91
C THR A 289 9.33 -39.67 -1.57
N ALA A 290 8.22 -40.40 -1.74
CA ALA A 290 6.92 -39.99 -1.21
C ALA A 290 7.06 -39.57 0.27
N GLY A 291 6.87 -38.28 0.57
CA GLY A 291 6.95 -37.72 1.93
C GLY A 291 8.10 -36.75 2.21
N THR A 292 8.86 -36.29 1.20
CA THR A 292 9.80 -35.16 1.34
C THR A 292 9.02 -33.83 1.26
N PRO A 293 9.09 -32.97 2.29
CA PRO A 293 8.39 -31.68 2.27
C PRO A 293 9.01 -30.76 1.21
N LEU A 294 8.18 -30.26 0.29
CA LEU A 294 8.59 -29.33 -0.76
C LEU A 294 8.27 -27.91 -0.33
N VAL A 295 9.28 -27.04 -0.32
CA VAL A 295 9.10 -25.62 -0.01
C VAL A 295 9.17 -24.85 -1.32
N VAL A 296 8.06 -24.24 -1.72
CA VAL A 296 8.04 -23.36 -2.89
C VAL A 296 8.49 -21.98 -2.43
N SER A 297 9.67 -21.57 -2.87
CA SER A 297 10.18 -20.21 -2.63
C SER A 297 10.00 -19.37 -3.89
N SER A 298 9.50 -18.16 -3.75
CA SER A 298 9.45 -17.16 -4.83
C SER A 298 10.82 -16.51 -5.08
N ILE A 299 11.76 -16.68 -4.16
CA ILE A 299 13.14 -16.17 -4.27
C ILE A 299 14.04 -17.35 -4.63
N PRO A 300 14.91 -17.24 -5.64
CA PRO A 300 15.91 -18.27 -5.93
C PRO A 300 16.74 -18.50 -4.68
N ILE A 301 16.67 -19.72 -4.15
CA ILE A 301 17.49 -20.13 -3.01
C ILE A 301 18.92 -20.30 -3.54
N SER A 302 19.91 -19.69 -2.88
CA SER A 302 21.31 -19.90 -3.24
C SER A 302 21.63 -21.39 -3.20
N GLU A 303 22.42 -21.89 -4.14
CA GLU A 303 22.84 -23.31 -4.17
C GLU A 303 23.47 -23.76 -2.83
N ASP A 304 24.04 -22.81 -2.07
CA ASP A 304 24.70 -23.03 -0.79
C ASP A 304 23.75 -23.08 0.42
N LEU A 305 22.45 -22.80 0.27
CA LEU A 305 21.53 -22.80 1.42
C LEU A 305 21.22 -24.26 1.80
N GLU A 306 21.90 -24.76 2.83
CA GLU A 306 21.68 -26.11 3.34
C GLU A 306 20.18 -26.37 3.55
N ALA A 307 19.69 -27.48 3.00
CA ALA A 307 18.28 -27.87 3.03
C ALA A 307 17.74 -27.79 4.47
N ARG A 308 16.86 -26.82 4.75
CA ARG A 308 16.22 -26.70 6.06
C ARG A 308 15.53 -28.01 6.37
N ARG A 309 15.86 -28.60 7.52
CA ARG A 309 15.14 -29.75 8.03
C ARG A 309 13.80 -29.29 8.61
N ILE A 310 12.70 -29.73 8.01
CA ILE A 310 11.34 -29.59 8.58
C ILE A 310 10.99 -30.97 9.13
N ASP A 311 10.74 -31.06 10.44
CA ASP A 311 10.45 -32.32 11.15
C ASP A 311 11.53 -33.41 10.94
N GLY A 312 12.80 -32.99 10.90
CA GLY A 312 13.94 -33.88 10.69
C GLY A 312 14.16 -34.34 9.24
N LYS A 313 13.27 -33.99 8.30
CA LYS A 313 13.40 -34.28 6.87
C LYS A 313 13.95 -33.08 6.12
N GLN A 314 14.90 -33.29 5.22
CA GLN A 314 15.41 -32.21 4.35
C GLN A 314 14.27 -31.69 3.47
N ALA A 315 13.99 -30.40 3.54
CA ALA A 315 13.07 -29.74 2.63
C ALA A 315 13.83 -29.32 1.36
N VAL A 316 13.32 -29.71 0.19
CA VAL A 316 13.86 -29.25 -1.09
C VAL A 316 13.14 -27.97 -1.43
N SER A 317 13.90 -26.89 -1.62
CA SER A 317 13.35 -25.66 -2.14
C SER A 317 13.36 -25.67 -3.66
N VAL A 318 12.20 -25.45 -4.25
CA VAL A 318 12.07 -25.32 -5.71
C VAL A 318 11.62 -23.90 -6.00
N ALA A 319 12.49 -23.13 -6.67
CA ALA A 319 12.13 -21.85 -7.27
C ALA A 319 11.90 -22.08 -8.78
N PRO A 320 10.82 -21.53 -9.37
CA PRO A 320 10.59 -21.65 -10.80
C PRO A 320 11.74 -20.97 -11.57
N LYS A 321 12.47 -21.75 -12.36
CA LYS A 321 13.54 -21.21 -13.22
C LYS A 321 12.89 -20.67 -14.49
N LEU A 322 12.86 -19.34 -14.59
CA LEU A 322 12.43 -18.65 -15.80
C LEU A 322 13.58 -18.65 -16.81
N GLU A 323 13.35 -19.20 -18.01
CA GLU A 323 14.32 -19.16 -19.10
C GLU A 323 13.98 -17.98 -20.02
N ILE A 324 14.84 -16.96 -20.04
CA ILE A 324 14.63 -15.76 -20.86
C ILE A 324 15.03 -16.06 -22.30
N GLN A 325 14.08 -15.99 -23.23
CA GLN A 325 14.30 -16.24 -24.65
C GLN A 325 14.56 -14.95 -25.44
N ASN A 326 14.02 -13.84 -24.96
CA ASN A 326 14.11 -12.57 -25.67
C ASN A 326 15.48 -11.90 -25.45
N SER A 327 16.23 -11.68 -26.54
CA SER A 327 17.57 -11.08 -26.49
C SER A 327 17.56 -9.62 -26.03
N ASP A 328 16.49 -8.88 -26.30
CA ASP A 328 16.34 -7.51 -25.82
C ASP A 328 16.15 -7.45 -24.30
N MET A 329 15.33 -8.36 -23.75
CA MET A 329 15.18 -8.53 -22.30
C MET A 329 16.51 -8.86 -21.63
N LEU A 330 17.29 -9.79 -22.20
CA LEU A 330 18.64 -10.12 -21.70
C LEU A 330 19.56 -8.90 -21.67
N ARG A 331 19.55 -8.08 -22.73
CA ARG A 331 20.34 -6.83 -22.76
C ARG A 331 19.90 -5.85 -21.68
N MET A 332 18.60 -5.73 -21.41
CA MET A 332 18.11 -4.87 -20.32
C MET A 332 18.51 -5.38 -18.94
N MET A 333 18.49 -6.70 -18.71
CA MET A 333 18.96 -7.29 -17.46
C MET A 333 20.47 -7.10 -17.26
N GLN A 334 21.27 -7.18 -18.32
CA GLN A 334 22.69 -6.87 -18.26
C GLN A 334 22.95 -5.37 -18.02
N ARG A 335 22.11 -4.50 -18.58
CA ARG A 335 22.21 -3.04 -18.41
C ARG A 335 21.81 -2.59 -17.00
N PHE A 336 20.84 -3.26 -16.40
CA PHE A 336 20.32 -2.98 -15.05
C PHE A 336 20.43 -4.22 -14.17
N PRO A 337 21.64 -4.64 -13.78
CA PRO A 337 21.83 -5.91 -13.08
C PRO A 337 21.31 -5.87 -11.63
N ALA A 338 21.23 -4.69 -11.01
CA ALA A 338 20.90 -4.52 -9.61
C ALA A 338 19.56 -3.79 -9.39
N HIS A 339 18.84 -4.21 -8.37
CA HIS A 339 17.61 -3.62 -7.90
C HIS A 339 17.89 -2.62 -6.77
N ALA A 340 17.50 -1.36 -6.98
CA ALA A 340 17.65 -0.31 -5.97
C ALA A 340 16.39 -0.16 -5.10
N VAL A 341 16.55 0.16 -3.82
CA VAL A 341 15.47 0.53 -2.91
C VAL A 341 15.72 1.95 -2.44
N ASN A 342 14.80 2.88 -2.70
CA ASN A 342 14.96 4.30 -2.36
C ASN A 342 16.28 4.90 -2.91
N TYR A 343 16.63 4.62 -4.16
CA TYR A 343 17.92 4.95 -4.82
C TYR A 343 19.18 4.23 -4.29
N GLU A 344 19.05 3.36 -3.29
CA GLU A 344 20.19 2.63 -2.73
C GLU A 344 20.24 1.19 -3.23
N ILE A 345 21.39 0.74 -3.72
CA ILE A 345 21.60 -0.66 -4.07
C ILE A 345 21.95 -1.42 -2.79
N GLY A 346 21.05 -2.33 -2.37
CA GLY A 346 21.29 -3.18 -1.22
C GLY A 346 22.44 -4.15 -1.48
N VAL A 347 23.42 -4.16 -0.58
CA VAL A 347 24.54 -5.12 -0.60
C VAL A 347 24.36 -6.08 0.57
N LYS A 348 24.24 -7.37 0.26
CA LYS A 348 24.15 -8.45 1.25
C LYS A 348 25.49 -9.16 1.33
N ARG A 349 25.94 -9.46 2.55
CA ARG A 349 27.14 -10.25 2.80
C ARG A 349 26.75 -11.72 2.92
N GLY A 350 27.24 -12.56 2.00
CA GLY A 350 27.07 -14.01 2.04
C GLY A 350 28.05 -14.70 3.00
N GLU A 351 27.93 -16.02 3.13
CA GLU A 351 28.71 -16.85 4.07
C GLU A 351 30.24 -16.74 3.88
N ASN A 352 30.69 -16.50 2.65
CA ASN A 352 32.10 -16.33 2.31
C ASN A 352 32.61 -14.89 2.45
N ASN A 353 31.91 -14.01 3.19
CA ASN A 353 32.12 -12.56 3.19
C ASN A 353 32.05 -11.91 1.80
N LYS A 354 31.56 -12.63 0.78
CA LYS A 354 31.32 -12.08 -0.55
C LYS A 354 30.09 -11.20 -0.50
N GLU A 355 30.21 -10.03 -1.10
CA GLU A 355 29.15 -9.05 -1.20
C GLU A 355 28.35 -9.28 -2.49
N TYR A 356 27.03 -9.39 -2.36
CA TYR A 356 26.09 -9.61 -3.45
C TYR A 356 25.08 -8.47 -3.48
N GLN A 357 24.81 -7.96 -4.67
CA GLN A 357 23.75 -6.99 -4.89
C GLN A 357 22.44 -7.72 -5.14
N ASP A 358 21.33 -7.18 -4.65
CA ASP A 358 20.01 -7.70 -5.01
C ASP A 358 19.77 -7.52 -6.51
N PRO A 359 19.50 -8.58 -7.28
CA PRO A 359 19.37 -8.46 -8.73
C PRO A 359 18.03 -7.83 -9.11
N SER A 360 18.00 -7.14 -10.26
CA SER A 360 16.74 -6.80 -10.92
C SER A 360 15.97 -8.08 -11.30
N PHE A 361 14.65 -8.02 -11.26
CA PHE A 361 13.81 -9.20 -11.47
C PHE A 361 12.59 -8.88 -12.33
N LEU A 362 12.07 -9.92 -12.99
CA LEU A 362 10.90 -9.78 -13.85
C LEU A 362 9.62 -9.70 -13.02
N VAL A 363 8.74 -8.80 -13.45
CA VAL A 363 7.41 -8.63 -12.89
C VAL A 363 6.37 -8.71 -13.99
N GLU A 364 5.20 -9.25 -13.65
CA GLU A 364 4.05 -9.21 -14.53
C GLU A 364 3.46 -7.79 -14.56
N ILE A 365 3.06 -7.35 -15.75
CA ILE A 365 2.39 -6.07 -15.94
C ILE A 365 0.99 -6.13 -15.32
N PRO A 366 0.67 -5.31 -14.30
CA PRO A 366 -0.61 -5.38 -13.60
C PRO A 366 -1.79 -5.15 -14.55
N ARG A 367 -2.81 -6.00 -14.46
CA ARG A 367 -4.04 -5.94 -15.26
C ARG A 367 -5.25 -5.81 -14.33
N ALA A 368 -6.29 -5.09 -14.77
CA ALA A 368 -7.61 -5.23 -14.16
C ALA A 368 -8.03 -6.71 -14.29
N LYS A 369 -8.52 -7.31 -13.20
CA LYS A 369 -9.01 -8.71 -13.16
C LYS A 369 -9.92 -8.97 -14.37
N GLY A 370 -9.79 -10.13 -15.02
CA GLY A 370 -10.46 -10.46 -16.30
C GLY A 370 -9.53 -10.86 -17.44
N ASN A 371 -8.32 -11.35 -17.15
CA ASN A 371 -7.21 -11.49 -18.11
C ASN A 371 -7.48 -12.51 -19.23
N GLY A 372 -8.55 -13.30 -19.15
CA GLY A 372 -8.98 -14.29 -20.14
C GLY A 372 -8.04 -15.50 -20.33
N ARG A 373 -6.73 -15.36 -20.09
CA ARG A 373 -5.74 -16.45 -20.20
C ARG A 373 -5.52 -17.21 -18.89
N PHE A 374 -5.50 -16.53 -17.73
CA PHE A 374 -5.31 -17.20 -16.43
C PHE A 374 -6.60 -17.59 -15.73
N GLU A 375 -7.72 -16.93 -16.04
CA GLU A 375 -9.03 -17.32 -15.48
C GLU A 375 -9.52 -18.65 -16.08
N ASN A 376 -9.18 -18.94 -17.33
CA ASN A 376 -9.51 -20.23 -17.97
C ASN A 376 -8.57 -21.39 -17.57
N MET A 377 -7.48 -21.13 -16.83
CA MET A 377 -6.60 -22.17 -16.29
C MET A 377 -6.83 -22.46 -14.81
N GLN A 378 -7.67 -21.68 -14.11
CA GLN A 378 -8.33 -22.19 -12.91
C GLN A 378 -9.33 -23.24 -13.36
N SER A 379 -8.81 -24.47 -13.47
CA SER A 379 -9.50 -25.72 -13.67
C SER A 379 -11.02 -25.58 -13.53
N THR A 380 -11.72 -25.56 -14.65
CA THR A 380 -12.98 -26.28 -14.73
C THR A 380 -12.64 -27.73 -14.45
N THR A 381 -12.42 -28.10 -13.18
CA THR A 381 -12.65 -29.48 -12.77
C THR A 381 -14.06 -29.75 -13.25
N PRO A 382 -14.28 -30.65 -14.22
CA PRO A 382 -15.63 -31.06 -14.52
C PRO A 382 -16.17 -31.53 -13.17
N VAL A 383 -17.26 -30.91 -12.72
CA VAL A 383 -18.06 -31.53 -11.68
C VAL A 383 -18.54 -32.81 -12.33
N THR A 384 -17.81 -33.90 -12.10
CA THR A 384 -18.20 -35.23 -12.55
C THR A 384 -19.47 -35.56 -11.78
N THR A 385 -20.62 -35.21 -12.34
CA THR A 385 -21.91 -35.75 -11.93
C THR A 385 -22.02 -37.18 -12.46
N ASP A 386 -21.07 -38.05 -12.10
CA ASP A 386 -21.30 -39.49 -12.12
C ASP A 386 -22.00 -39.83 -10.82
N ARG A 387 -23.32 -39.62 -10.82
CA ARG A 387 -24.22 -40.34 -9.92
C ARG A 387 -25.22 -41.11 -10.78
N VAL A 388 -24.74 -42.25 -11.26
CA VAL A 388 -25.57 -43.32 -11.82
C VAL A 388 -26.42 -43.91 -10.69
N GLY A 389 -27.74 -43.81 -10.89
CA GLY A 389 -28.81 -44.73 -10.51
C GLY A 389 -28.74 -45.54 -9.21
N GLY A 390 -29.76 -45.36 -8.36
CA GLY A 390 -30.11 -46.33 -7.31
C GLY A 390 -31.38 -45.95 -6.56
N TRP A 391 -32.52 -46.41 -7.07
CA TRP A 391 -33.84 -46.28 -6.47
C TRP A 391 -33.90 -46.95 -5.08
N GLY A 392 -34.45 -46.27 -4.07
CA GLY A 392 -34.60 -46.83 -2.73
C GLY A 392 -35.38 -45.95 -1.76
N ARG A 393 -36.71 -46.10 -1.81
CA ARG A 393 -37.79 -45.66 -0.92
C ARG A 393 -37.47 -45.33 0.56
N THR A 394 -38.09 -44.23 1.01
CA THR A 394 -38.73 -43.92 2.33
C THR A 394 -38.11 -44.42 3.63
N GLN A 395 -37.74 -43.48 4.51
CA GLN A 395 -38.29 -43.27 5.86
C GLN A 395 -37.65 -42.02 6.50
N GLY A 396 -38.46 -41.13 7.07
CA GLY A 396 -38.03 -40.31 8.21
C GLY A 396 -38.84 -40.73 9.44
N PRO A 397 -38.74 -40.03 10.59
CA PRO A 397 -37.59 -39.40 11.23
C PRO A 397 -37.23 -40.11 12.57
N SER A 398 -36.03 -39.89 13.12
CA SER A 398 -35.73 -40.27 14.51
C SER A 398 -34.90 -39.21 15.22
N MET A 399 -35.46 -38.71 16.34
CA MET A 399 -34.78 -38.02 17.42
C MET A 399 -34.05 -39.01 18.36
N VAL A 400 -33.37 -38.44 19.38
CA VAL A 400 -32.84 -39.02 20.65
C VAL A 400 -31.31 -39.31 20.62
N ASN A 401 -30.44 -38.43 21.19
CA ASN A 401 -29.88 -38.38 22.58
C ASN A 401 -28.75 -39.44 22.81
N PRO A 402 -27.82 -39.41 23.83
CA PRO A 402 -27.72 -38.56 25.02
C PRO A 402 -26.30 -38.18 25.57
N THR A 403 -26.32 -37.27 26.56
CA THR A 403 -25.49 -37.21 27.81
C THR A 403 -23.95 -37.10 27.79
N GLY A 404 -23.42 -36.10 28.51
CA GLY A 404 -22.08 -36.11 29.11
C GLY A 404 -22.04 -36.72 30.52
N PRO A 405 -20.92 -36.57 31.27
CA PRO A 405 -20.94 -36.75 32.73
C PRO A 405 -20.26 -35.63 33.54
N ASN A 406 -21.03 -35.19 34.54
CA ASN A 406 -20.76 -34.89 35.95
C ASN A 406 -19.44 -34.29 36.48
N ARG A 407 -19.65 -33.22 37.27
CA ARG A 407 -18.83 -32.73 38.38
C ARG A 407 -18.94 -33.64 39.62
N LYS A 408 -17.91 -33.58 40.46
CA LYS A 408 -18.04 -33.64 41.92
C LYS A 408 -17.85 -32.24 42.49
#